data_AF-A0A2H0DR10-F1
#
_entry.id   AF-A0A2H0DR10-F1
#
_cell.length_a   1.000
_cell.length_b   1.000
_cell.length_c   1.000
_cell.angle_alpha   90.00
_cell.angle_beta   90.00
_cell.angle_gamma   90.00
#
_symmetry.space_group_name_H-M   'P 1'
#
loop_
_entity.id
_entity.type
_entity.pdbx_description
1 polymer ?
#
loop_
_entity_poly.entity_id
_entity_poly.type
_entity_poly.pdbx_seq_one_letter_code
_entity_poly.pdbx_strand_id
1 'polypeptide(L)'
;MKYIGMIIGLAMLGYVAQEYVLKPKKQAQILQQEAEEAVQQQSLDIPPPPPEIEQAPPPVLSPSQLKRIRASTRDTNPDVRWEAAELLLKSRDPMADQILYQMLQQDGSPENKVKVIAILQERTGDRNVVAALSNALRDTESNVRLAALNALGQIGDPSAAPSIGSLLSDVDEGVRLQALRTLNELEAKRQTLATDRAARNQQKLEKYENKVREYEERQAELQRKQQAAQQ
;
A
#
# COMPACT_ATOMS: atom_id res chain seq x y z
N MET A 1 -95.58 30.65 -19.26
CA MET A 1 -94.76 31.51 -20.14
C MET A 1 -93.34 30.97 -20.09
N LYS A 2 -92.94 29.95 -20.86
CA LYS A 2 -92.78 29.89 -22.33
C LYS A 2 -91.98 31.10 -22.86
N TYR A 3 -90.75 30.84 -23.34
CA TYR A 3 -89.98 31.64 -24.30
C TYR A 3 -89.10 32.85 -23.89
N ILE A 4 -88.69 33.03 -22.63
CA ILE A 4 -87.69 34.07 -22.31
C ILE A 4 -86.67 33.52 -21.30
N GLY A 5 -85.46 33.26 -21.77
CA GLY A 5 -84.33 32.73 -20.98
C GLY A 5 -83.50 31.66 -21.71
N MET A 6 -84.06 31.05 -22.76
CA MET A 6 -83.34 30.25 -23.77
C MET A 6 -82.26 31.06 -24.54
N ILE A 7 -82.12 32.36 -24.22
CA ILE A 7 -81.12 33.29 -24.78
C ILE A 7 -79.88 33.44 -23.87
N ILE A 8 -79.97 33.10 -22.57
CA ILE A 8 -78.82 33.20 -21.64
C ILE A 8 -77.90 31.97 -21.75
N GLY A 9 -78.44 30.81 -22.14
CA GLY A 9 -77.65 29.59 -22.37
C GLY A 9 -76.73 29.66 -23.59
N LEU A 10 -77.08 30.42 -24.63
CA LEU A 10 -76.24 30.59 -25.83
C LEU A 10 -75.21 31.72 -25.69
N ALA A 11 -75.46 32.72 -24.83
CA ALA A 11 -74.49 33.78 -24.54
C ALA A 11 -73.32 33.29 -23.65
N MET A 12 -73.56 32.34 -22.75
CA MET A 12 -72.50 31.72 -21.93
C MET A 12 -71.66 30.69 -22.72
N LEU A 13 -72.23 30.03 -23.74
CA LEU A 13 -71.47 29.15 -24.64
C LEU A 13 -70.54 29.94 -25.60
N GLY A 14 -70.88 31.18 -25.94
CA GLY A 14 -69.98 32.09 -26.68
C GLY A 14 -68.87 32.69 -25.82
N TYR A 15 -69.10 32.89 -24.52
CA TYR A 15 -68.10 33.47 -23.61
C TYR A 15 -67.11 32.43 -23.07
N VAL A 16 -67.55 31.19 -22.86
CA VAL A 16 -66.67 30.09 -22.39
C VAL A 16 -65.86 29.46 -23.53
N ALA A 17 -66.28 29.62 -24.79
CA ALA A 17 -65.51 29.15 -25.95
C ALA A 17 -64.35 30.08 -26.35
N GLN A 18 -64.18 31.24 -25.70
CA GLN A 18 -63.11 32.19 -26.02
C GLN A 18 -61.77 31.88 -25.32
N GLU A 19 -61.74 30.93 -24.38
CA GLU A 19 -60.50 30.55 -23.66
C GLU A 19 -59.87 29.22 -24.11
N TYR A 20 -60.50 28.45 -25.00
CA TYR A 20 -59.96 27.16 -25.48
C TYR A 20 -59.63 27.11 -26.98
N VAL A 21 -59.49 28.27 -27.61
CA VAL A 21 -58.78 28.39 -28.90
C VAL A 21 -57.71 29.45 -28.71
N LEU A 22 -56.59 29.06 -28.09
CA LEU A 22 -55.36 29.83 -28.25
C LEU A 22 -55.16 30.01 -29.76
N LYS A 23 -55.25 31.25 -30.26
CA LYS A 23 -54.97 31.56 -31.67
C LYS A 23 -53.69 30.83 -32.06
N PRO A 24 -53.60 30.19 -33.24
CA PRO A 24 -52.49 29.30 -33.60
C PRO A 24 -51.10 29.91 -33.37
N LYS A 25 -50.99 31.26 -33.42
CA LYS A 25 -49.79 32.00 -33.04
C LYS A 25 -49.36 31.82 -31.57
N LYS A 26 -50.27 31.83 -30.60
CA LYS A 26 -49.93 31.66 -29.17
C LYS A 26 -49.49 30.22 -28.87
N GLN A 27 -50.12 29.22 -29.48
CA GLN A 27 -49.66 27.83 -29.36
C GLN A 27 -48.30 27.61 -29.99
N ALA A 28 -48.05 28.19 -31.18
CA ALA A 28 -46.73 28.12 -31.81
C ALA A 28 -45.65 28.80 -30.96
N GLN A 29 -45.97 29.92 -30.30
CA GLN A 29 -45.06 30.60 -29.38
C GLN A 29 -44.74 29.76 -28.14
N ILE A 30 -45.74 29.13 -27.53
CA ILE A 30 -45.53 28.25 -26.36
C ILE A 30 -44.67 27.04 -26.76
N LEU A 31 -44.96 26.40 -27.90
CA LEU A 31 -44.16 25.27 -28.38
C LEU A 31 -42.73 25.66 -28.77
N GLN A 32 -42.53 26.87 -29.31
CA GLN A 32 -41.18 27.41 -29.53
C GLN A 32 -40.46 27.65 -28.21
N GLN A 33 -41.15 28.22 -27.23
CA GLN A 33 -40.56 28.53 -25.94
C GLN A 33 -40.23 27.26 -25.14
N GLU A 34 -41.10 26.25 -25.18
CA GLU A 34 -40.83 24.93 -24.61
C GLU A 34 -39.71 24.19 -25.34
N ALA A 35 -39.61 24.32 -26.67
CA ALA A 35 -38.50 23.77 -27.43
C ALA A 35 -37.18 24.50 -27.14
N GLU A 36 -37.21 25.82 -26.98
CA GLU A 36 -36.06 26.62 -26.57
C GLU A 36 -35.63 26.28 -25.14
N GLU A 37 -36.57 26.16 -24.21
CA GLU A 37 -36.32 25.72 -22.84
C GLU A 37 -35.78 24.29 -22.78
N ALA A 38 -36.30 23.37 -23.60
CA ALA A 38 -35.80 22.00 -23.69
C ALA A 38 -34.38 21.95 -24.28
N VAL A 39 -34.09 22.72 -25.33
CA VAL A 39 -32.73 22.84 -25.89
C VAL A 39 -31.77 23.47 -24.88
N GLN A 40 -32.24 24.47 -24.12
CA GLN A 40 -31.43 25.15 -23.12
C GLN A 40 -31.17 24.28 -21.89
N GLN A 41 -32.15 23.49 -21.45
CA GLN A 41 -31.98 22.46 -20.42
C GLN A 41 -31.05 21.33 -20.89
N GLN A 42 -31.19 20.87 -22.15
CA GLN A 42 -30.32 19.83 -22.71
C GLN A 42 -28.87 20.32 -22.92
N SER A 43 -28.67 21.63 -23.09
CA SER A 43 -27.33 22.25 -23.15
C SER A 43 -26.63 22.34 -21.78
N LEU A 44 -27.39 22.21 -20.68
CA LEU A 44 -26.86 22.24 -19.31
C LEU A 44 -26.36 20.86 -18.82
N ASP A 45 -26.67 19.78 -19.56
CA ASP A 45 -26.26 18.40 -19.22
C ASP A 45 -24.93 17.97 -19.88
N ILE A 46 -24.10 18.92 -20.32
CA ILE A 46 -22.72 18.60 -20.73
C ILE A 46 -21.95 18.23 -19.46
N PRO A 47 -21.52 16.96 -19.27
CA PRO A 47 -20.71 16.62 -18.12
C PRO A 47 -19.45 17.48 -18.14
N PRO A 48 -18.98 17.98 -16.98
CA PRO A 48 -17.76 18.78 -16.95
C PRO A 48 -16.64 18.01 -17.64
N PRO A 49 -15.77 18.68 -18.43
CA PRO A 49 -14.63 18.00 -19.01
C PRO A 49 -13.87 17.27 -17.89
N PRO A 50 -13.37 16.05 -18.14
CA PRO A 50 -12.56 15.34 -17.15
C PRO A 50 -11.50 16.30 -16.60
N PRO A 51 -11.25 16.32 -15.28
CA PRO A 51 -10.22 17.16 -14.71
C PRO A 51 -8.91 16.90 -15.47
N GLU A 52 -8.22 17.97 -15.85
CA GLU A 52 -6.93 17.90 -16.53
C GLU A 52 -5.98 17.11 -15.61
N ILE A 53 -5.60 15.89 -16.02
CA ILE A 53 -4.64 15.10 -15.25
C ILE A 53 -3.31 15.82 -15.40
N GLU A 54 -2.93 16.59 -14.37
CA GLU A 54 -1.63 17.24 -14.30
C GLU A 54 -0.56 16.17 -14.49
N GLN A 55 0.05 16.15 -15.68
CA GLN A 55 1.08 15.17 -15.99
C GLN A 55 2.26 15.46 -15.07
N ALA A 56 2.78 14.41 -14.42
CA ALA A 56 3.96 14.56 -13.58
C ALA A 56 5.06 15.29 -14.36
N PRO A 57 5.77 16.25 -13.74
CA PRO A 57 6.82 16.98 -14.42
C PRO A 57 7.84 15.99 -15.01
N PRO A 58 8.39 16.28 -16.20
CA PRO A 58 9.34 15.38 -16.83
C PRO A 58 10.52 15.11 -15.89
N PRO A 59 11.10 13.90 -15.92
CA PRO A 59 12.22 13.57 -15.06
C PRO A 59 13.40 14.50 -15.35
N VAL A 60 13.96 15.09 -14.30
CA VAL A 60 15.09 16.05 -14.39
C VAL A 60 16.34 15.39 -14.98
N LEU A 61 16.55 14.10 -14.73
CA LEU A 61 17.71 13.35 -15.19
C LEU A 61 17.42 12.62 -16.52
N SER A 62 18.14 12.96 -17.58
CA SER A 62 18.09 12.23 -18.84
C SER A 62 18.75 10.85 -18.74
N PRO A 63 18.41 9.89 -19.63
CA PRO A 63 19.05 8.58 -19.68
C PRO A 63 20.58 8.65 -19.83
N SER A 64 21.08 9.64 -20.56
CA SER A 64 22.52 9.85 -20.73
C SER A 64 23.21 10.30 -19.44
N GLN A 65 22.54 11.11 -18.62
CA GLN A 65 23.01 11.53 -17.30
C GLN A 65 23.01 10.35 -16.33
N LEU A 66 21.93 9.56 -16.30
CA LEU A 66 21.84 8.35 -15.46
C LEU A 66 22.98 7.37 -15.78
N LYS A 67 23.30 7.16 -17.06
CA LYS A 67 24.44 6.33 -17.47
C LYS A 67 25.77 6.85 -16.89
N ARG A 68 26.00 8.17 -16.92
CA ARG A 68 27.21 8.78 -16.34
C ARG A 68 27.23 8.67 -14.82
N ILE A 69 26.11 8.94 -14.14
CA ILE A 69 25.99 8.80 -12.68
C ILE A 69 26.28 7.37 -12.25
N ARG A 70 25.74 6.36 -12.95
CA ARG A 70 26.07 4.94 -12.68
C ARG A 70 27.55 4.65 -12.84
N ALA A 71 28.24 5.25 -13.81
CA ALA A 71 29.68 5.09 -13.95
C ALA A 71 30.46 5.73 -12.78
N SER A 72 29.99 6.88 -12.26
CA SER A 72 30.58 7.57 -11.11
C SER A 72 30.50 6.79 -9.80
N THR A 73 29.69 5.74 -9.72
CA THR A 73 29.68 4.81 -8.56
C THR A 73 30.98 4.01 -8.42
N ARG A 74 31.88 4.11 -9.40
CA ARG A 74 33.22 3.49 -9.41
C ARG A 74 34.34 4.52 -9.46
N ASP A 75 34.04 5.77 -9.12
CA ASP A 75 35.05 6.83 -9.04
C ASP A 75 36.15 6.49 -8.02
N THR A 76 37.35 7.02 -8.24
CA THR A 76 38.47 6.90 -7.30
C THR A 76 38.16 7.54 -5.95
N ASN A 77 37.41 8.64 -5.93
CA ASN A 77 37.03 9.35 -4.71
C ASN A 77 35.80 8.66 -4.06
N PRO A 78 35.89 8.23 -2.78
CA PRO A 78 34.79 7.60 -2.07
C PRO A 78 33.53 8.46 -1.95
N ASP A 79 33.67 9.77 -1.80
CA ASP A 79 32.53 10.69 -1.68
C ASP A 79 31.77 10.77 -3.00
N VAL A 80 32.49 10.82 -4.13
CA VAL A 80 31.87 10.82 -5.46
C VAL A 80 31.11 9.51 -5.70
N ARG A 81 31.66 8.36 -5.27
CA ARG A 81 30.94 7.08 -5.35
C ARG A 81 29.64 7.11 -4.54
N TRP A 82 29.70 7.62 -3.32
CA TRP A 82 28.54 7.71 -2.44
C TRP A 82 27.46 8.64 -3.01
N GLU A 83 27.82 9.86 -3.39
CA GLU A 83 26.88 10.83 -3.95
C GLU A 83 26.19 10.30 -5.21
N ALA A 84 26.94 9.58 -6.07
CA ALA A 84 26.37 8.93 -7.24
C ALA A 84 25.36 7.84 -6.85
N ALA A 85 25.68 6.99 -5.88
CA ALA A 85 24.78 5.94 -5.42
C ALA A 85 23.53 6.49 -4.72
N GLU A 86 23.70 7.52 -3.88
CA GLU A 86 22.60 8.18 -3.19
C GLU A 86 21.66 8.88 -4.16
N LEU A 87 22.19 9.55 -5.19
CA LEU A 87 21.37 10.16 -6.24
C LEU A 87 20.57 9.10 -7.00
N LEU A 88 21.16 7.96 -7.33
CA LEU A 88 20.47 6.85 -8.00
C LEU A 88 19.36 6.27 -7.11
N LEU A 89 19.60 6.15 -5.80
CA LEU A 89 18.59 5.72 -4.85
C LEU A 89 17.42 6.72 -4.77
N LYS A 90 17.71 8.01 -4.60
CA LYS A 90 16.70 9.08 -4.49
C LYS A 90 15.88 9.23 -5.78
N SER A 91 16.51 9.04 -6.94
CA SER A 91 15.84 9.06 -8.24
C SER A 91 15.12 7.76 -8.60
N ARG A 92 15.15 6.74 -7.71
CA ARG A 92 14.56 5.42 -7.92
C ARG A 92 15.08 4.74 -9.20
N ASP A 93 16.37 4.93 -9.48
CA ASP A 93 17.01 4.25 -10.59
C ASP A 93 16.94 2.73 -10.38
N PRO A 94 16.54 1.95 -11.40
CA PRO A 94 16.37 0.50 -11.24
C PRO A 94 17.66 -0.26 -10.90
N MET A 95 18.83 0.36 -11.07
CA MET A 95 20.13 -0.24 -10.70
C MET A 95 20.59 0.12 -9.29
N ALA A 96 19.88 0.99 -8.57
CA ALA A 96 20.31 1.49 -7.26
C ALA A 96 20.60 0.35 -6.27
N ASP A 97 19.70 -0.63 -6.16
CA ASP A 97 19.87 -1.76 -5.23
C ASP A 97 21.10 -2.59 -5.57
N GLN A 98 21.28 -2.95 -6.85
CA GLN A 98 22.46 -3.69 -7.31
C GLN A 98 23.75 -2.93 -6.97
N ILE A 99 23.75 -1.61 -7.15
CA ILE A 99 24.90 -0.75 -6.86
C ILE A 99 25.18 -0.72 -5.35
N LEU A 100 24.16 -0.57 -4.50
CA LEU A 100 24.33 -0.62 -3.05
C LEU A 100 24.91 -1.96 -2.60
N TYR A 101 24.39 -3.09 -3.10
CA TYR A 101 24.95 -4.40 -2.80
C TYR A 101 26.40 -4.56 -3.28
N GLN A 102 26.75 -4.01 -4.45
CA GLN A 102 28.13 -4.00 -4.93
C GLN A 102 29.04 -3.17 -4.02
N MET A 103 28.59 -1.97 -3.61
CA MET A 103 29.35 -1.10 -2.72
C MET A 103 29.59 -1.77 -1.36
N LEU A 104 28.59 -2.41 -0.77
CA LEU A 104 28.78 -3.14 0.48
C LEU A 104 29.86 -4.23 0.38
N GLN A 105 29.94 -4.92 -0.76
CA GLN A 105 30.88 -6.02 -0.96
C GLN A 105 32.29 -5.56 -1.36
N GLN A 106 32.40 -4.49 -2.15
CA GLN A 106 33.63 -4.18 -2.90
C GLN A 106 34.17 -2.76 -2.68
N ASP A 107 33.41 -1.85 -2.07
CA ASP A 107 33.88 -0.48 -1.87
C ASP A 107 35.10 -0.46 -0.93
N GLY A 108 36.13 0.31 -1.24
CA GLY A 108 37.31 0.43 -0.38
C GLY A 108 37.08 1.33 0.85
N SER A 109 36.03 2.15 0.85
CA SER A 109 35.68 3.05 1.95
C SER A 109 34.79 2.33 2.96
N PRO A 110 35.24 2.18 4.22
CA PRO A 110 34.45 1.58 5.28
C PRO A 110 33.21 2.45 5.59
N GLU A 111 33.35 3.77 5.46
CA GLU A 111 32.25 4.72 5.65
C GLU A 111 31.13 4.49 4.63
N ASN A 112 31.47 4.29 3.35
CA ASN A 112 30.48 3.99 2.32
C ASN A 112 29.73 2.68 2.62
N LYS A 113 30.45 1.63 3.06
CA LYS A 113 29.81 0.36 3.46
C LYS A 113 28.86 0.55 4.64
N VAL A 114 29.26 1.30 5.67
CA VAL A 114 28.40 1.61 6.82
C VAL A 114 27.14 2.37 6.39
N LYS A 115 27.26 3.36 5.50
CA LYS A 115 26.10 4.08 4.96
C LYS A 115 25.17 3.16 4.17
N VAL A 116 25.71 2.22 3.40
CA VAL A 116 24.90 1.19 2.72
C VAL A 116 24.19 0.29 3.73
N ILE A 117 24.87 -0.16 4.79
CA ILE A 117 24.27 -0.99 5.85
C ILE A 117 23.07 -0.26 6.48
N ALA A 118 23.21 1.04 6.76
CA ALA A 118 22.13 1.84 7.33
C ALA A 118 20.88 1.87 6.42
N ILE A 119 21.06 1.96 5.10
CA ILE A 119 19.94 1.87 4.14
C ILE A 119 19.32 0.47 4.14
N LEU A 120 20.14 -0.59 4.11
CA LEU A 120 19.65 -1.96 4.03
C LEU A 120 18.93 -2.38 5.32
N GLN A 121 19.32 -1.86 6.48
CA GLN A 121 18.70 -2.11 7.79
C GLN A 121 17.20 -1.76 7.82
N GLU A 122 16.76 -0.78 7.03
CA GLU A 122 15.35 -0.38 6.95
C GLU A 122 14.50 -1.34 6.11
N ARG A 123 15.12 -2.21 5.32
CA ARG A 123 14.46 -3.13 4.38
C ARG A 123 14.08 -4.45 5.03
N THR A 124 13.25 -4.37 6.08
CA THR A 124 12.79 -5.56 6.82
C THR A 124 12.04 -6.54 5.91
N GLY A 125 12.28 -7.85 6.08
CA GLY A 125 11.61 -8.91 5.33
C GLY A 125 12.27 -9.32 4.01
N ASP A 126 13.27 -8.58 3.52
CA ASP A 126 14.07 -9.01 2.36
C ASP A 126 15.18 -9.99 2.79
N ARG A 127 15.09 -11.24 2.35
CA ARG A 127 16.10 -12.27 2.65
C ARG A 127 17.47 -11.96 2.05
N ASN A 128 17.52 -11.20 0.95
CA ASN A 128 18.77 -10.80 0.33
C ASN A 128 19.56 -9.83 1.23
N VAL A 129 18.84 -9.00 1.99
CA VAL A 129 19.44 -8.09 2.98
C VAL A 129 20.13 -8.88 4.08
N VAL A 130 19.47 -9.90 4.63
CA VAL A 130 20.06 -10.75 5.70
C VAL A 130 21.33 -11.44 5.20
N ALA A 131 21.33 -11.96 3.98
CA ALA A 131 22.51 -12.58 3.37
C ALA A 131 23.64 -11.57 3.14
N ALA A 132 23.34 -10.39 2.61
CA ALA A 132 24.33 -9.35 2.35
C ALA A 132 24.96 -8.82 3.65
N LEU A 133 24.16 -8.55 4.67
CA LEU A 133 24.65 -8.13 5.99
C LEU A 133 25.44 -9.25 6.69
N SER A 134 25.03 -10.51 6.53
CA SER A 134 25.80 -11.66 7.02
C SER A 134 27.18 -11.77 6.37
N ASN A 135 27.32 -11.38 5.10
CA ASN A 135 28.63 -11.30 4.46
C ASN A 135 29.46 -10.12 4.99
N ALA A 136 28.84 -8.98 5.26
CA ALA A 136 29.51 -7.79 5.83
C ALA A 136 30.07 -8.02 7.25
N LEU A 137 29.61 -9.05 7.96
CA LEU A 137 30.22 -9.50 9.20
C LEU A 137 31.66 -10.01 9.05
N ARG A 138 32.11 -10.30 7.82
CA ARG A 138 33.48 -10.76 7.53
C ARG A 138 34.38 -9.62 7.03
N ASP A 139 33.90 -8.38 7.10
CA ASP A 139 34.67 -7.23 6.65
C ASP A 139 35.93 -7.05 7.49
N THR A 140 37.01 -6.55 6.87
CA THR A 140 38.28 -6.31 7.54
C THR A 140 38.16 -5.23 8.60
N GLU A 141 37.27 -4.27 8.40
CA GLU A 141 37.11 -3.13 9.29
C GLU A 141 36.07 -3.41 10.38
N SER A 142 36.46 -3.20 11.65
CA SER A 142 35.59 -3.54 12.78
C SER A 142 34.32 -2.68 12.84
N ASN A 143 34.38 -1.42 12.39
CA ASN A 143 33.20 -0.55 12.30
C ASN A 143 32.13 -1.08 11.32
N VAL A 144 32.54 -1.69 10.20
CA VAL A 144 31.61 -2.34 9.25
C VAL A 144 30.99 -3.58 9.87
N ARG A 145 31.79 -4.40 10.56
CA ARG A 145 31.28 -5.58 11.30
C ARG A 145 30.28 -5.18 12.38
N LEU A 146 30.56 -4.14 13.17
CA LEU A 146 29.65 -3.59 14.19
C LEU A 146 28.35 -3.08 13.58
N ALA A 147 28.42 -2.32 12.48
CA ALA A 147 27.24 -1.85 11.77
C ALA A 147 26.37 -3.02 11.28
N ALA A 148 26.98 -4.07 10.72
CA ALA A 148 26.26 -5.26 10.29
C ALA A 148 25.61 -6.02 11.45
N LEU A 149 26.28 -6.15 12.60
CA LEU A 149 25.71 -6.74 13.82
C LEU A 149 24.48 -5.98 14.32
N ASN A 150 24.55 -4.65 14.34
CA ASN A 150 23.44 -3.79 14.73
C ASN A 150 22.25 -3.94 13.78
N ALA A 151 22.51 -3.91 12.47
CA ALA A 151 21.48 -4.06 11.45
C ALA A 151 20.78 -5.42 11.52
N LEU A 152 21.54 -6.51 11.68
CA LEU A 152 21.00 -7.87 11.83
C LEU A 152 20.17 -8.03 13.11
N GLY A 153 20.60 -7.41 14.23
CA GLY A 153 19.82 -7.38 15.47
C GLY A 153 18.48 -6.68 15.31
N GLN A 154 18.47 -5.52 14.64
CA GLN A 154 17.24 -4.80 14.33
C GLN A 154 16.31 -5.61 13.43
N ILE A 155 16.83 -6.18 12.33
CA ILE A 155 16.04 -7.03 11.42
C ILE A 155 15.44 -8.22 12.18
N GLY A 156 16.21 -8.83 13.08
CA GLY A 156 15.69 -9.86 13.97
C GLY A 156 15.48 -11.23 13.30
N ASP A 157 16.07 -11.47 12.13
CA ASP A 157 15.94 -12.76 11.43
C ASP A 157 16.88 -13.81 12.07
N PRO A 158 16.35 -14.89 12.67
CA PRO A 158 17.16 -15.91 13.33
C PRO A 158 18.14 -16.64 12.41
N SER A 159 17.94 -16.61 11.09
CA SER A 159 18.86 -17.22 10.12
C SER A 159 20.25 -16.60 10.13
N ALA A 160 20.41 -15.39 10.67
CA ALA A 160 21.71 -14.73 10.84
C ALA A 160 22.54 -15.29 12.01
N ALA A 161 21.93 -16.05 12.93
CA ALA A 161 22.58 -16.50 14.17
C ALA A 161 23.91 -17.27 13.95
N PRO A 162 24.04 -18.18 12.96
CA PRO A 162 25.31 -18.86 12.71
C PRO A 162 26.43 -17.89 12.30
N SER A 163 26.11 -16.91 11.44
CA SER A 163 27.07 -15.89 11.00
C SER A 163 27.49 -15.01 12.17
N ILE A 164 26.54 -14.56 13.00
CA ILE A 164 26.81 -13.76 14.20
C ILE A 164 27.64 -14.55 15.22
N GLY A 165 27.36 -15.84 15.38
CA GLY A 165 28.11 -16.71 16.29
C GLY A 165 29.60 -16.80 15.97
N SER A 166 29.99 -16.64 14.69
CA SER A 166 31.42 -16.64 14.31
C SER A 166 32.21 -15.44 14.87
N LEU A 167 31.52 -14.34 15.23
CA LEU A 167 32.16 -13.15 15.80
C LEU A 167 32.34 -13.21 17.33
N LEU A 168 31.90 -14.28 17.99
CA LEU A 168 32.17 -14.46 19.43
C LEU A 168 33.67 -14.60 19.73
N SER A 169 34.48 -14.90 18.71
CA SER A 169 35.95 -14.97 18.77
C SER A 169 36.61 -13.90 17.90
N ASP A 170 35.91 -12.81 17.57
CA ASP A 170 36.48 -11.70 16.81
C ASP A 170 37.67 -11.06 17.54
N VAL A 171 38.61 -10.49 16.78
CA VAL A 171 39.81 -9.83 17.32
C VAL A 171 39.43 -8.58 18.12
N ASP A 172 38.40 -7.87 17.70
CA ASP A 172 37.93 -6.63 18.30
C ASP A 172 36.95 -6.94 19.45
N GLU A 173 37.24 -6.41 20.64
CA GLU A 173 36.40 -6.63 21.82
C GLU A 173 35.00 -6.06 21.68
N GLY A 174 34.86 -4.90 21.05
CA GLY A 174 33.57 -4.28 20.78
C GLY A 174 32.71 -5.17 19.88
N VAL A 175 33.32 -5.78 18.87
CA VAL A 175 32.64 -6.73 17.97
C VAL A 175 32.17 -7.97 18.75
N ARG A 176 33.02 -8.56 19.61
CA ARG A 176 32.62 -9.70 20.45
C ARG A 176 31.44 -9.36 21.36
N LEU A 177 31.51 -8.21 22.05
CA LEU A 177 30.46 -7.75 22.95
C LEU A 177 29.15 -7.52 22.19
N GLN A 178 29.22 -6.88 21.02
CA GLN A 178 28.04 -6.62 20.21
C GLN A 178 27.43 -7.93 19.67
N ALA A 179 28.24 -8.91 19.28
CA ALA A 179 27.76 -10.22 18.83
C ALA A 179 26.92 -10.92 19.91
N LEU A 180 27.38 -10.89 21.17
CA LEU A 180 26.61 -11.42 22.31
C LEU A 180 25.26 -10.71 22.48
N ARG A 181 25.25 -9.37 22.41
CA ARG A 181 24.02 -8.57 22.50
C ARG A 181 23.04 -8.92 21.39
N THR A 182 23.52 -8.94 20.15
CA THR A 182 22.71 -9.27 18.97
C THR A 182 22.12 -10.69 19.08
N LEU A 183 22.88 -11.69 19.51
CA LEU A 183 22.36 -13.05 19.71
C LEU A 183 21.28 -13.09 20.80
N ASN A 184 21.46 -12.36 21.91
CA ASN A 184 20.45 -12.27 22.96
C ASN A 184 19.15 -11.62 22.47
N GLU A 185 19.25 -10.56 21.65
CA GLU A 185 18.09 -9.93 21.00
C GLU A 185 17.35 -10.88 20.06
N LEU A 186 18.09 -11.66 19.24
CA LEU A 186 17.50 -12.66 18.35
C LEU A 186 16.76 -13.75 19.15
N GLU A 187 17.34 -14.23 20.24
CA GLU A 187 16.72 -15.26 21.07
C GLU A 187 15.46 -14.73 21.78
N ALA A 188 15.49 -13.50 22.29
CA ALA A 188 14.32 -12.85 22.87
C ALA A 188 13.18 -12.72 21.84
N LYS A 189 13.48 -12.26 20.61
CA LYS A 189 12.49 -12.18 19.52
C LYS A 189 11.94 -13.55 19.15
N ARG A 190 12.80 -14.57 19.04
CA ARG A 190 12.40 -15.96 18.76
C ARG A 190 11.42 -16.47 19.81
N GLN A 191 11.69 -16.22 21.09
CA GLN A 191 10.85 -16.66 22.19
C GLN A 191 9.47 -15.97 22.16
N THR A 192 9.42 -14.64 21.96
CA THR A 192 8.16 -13.90 21.82
C THR A 192 7.32 -14.41 20.65
N LEU A 193 7.95 -14.69 19.50
CA LEU A 193 7.25 -15.26 18.35
C LEU A 193 6.71 -16.67 18.62
N ALA A 194 7.44 -17.48 19.38
CA ALA A 194 6.99 -18.82 19.78
C ALA A 194 5.77 -18.75 20.71
N THR A 195 5.79 -17.86 21.70
CA THR A 195 4.66 -17.66 22.63
C THR A 195 3.42 -17.11 21.92
N ASP A 196 3.59 -16.14 21.03
CA ASP A 196 2.48 -15.56 20.25
C ASP A 196 1.82 -16.60 19.34
N ARG A 197 2.63 -17.45 18.71
CA ARG A 197 2.13 -18.55 17.87
C ARG A 197 1.39 -19.60 18.71
N ALA A 198 1.92 -19.96 19.88
CA ALA A 198 1.27 -20.89 20.80
C ALA A 198 -0.10 -20.35 21.25
N ALA A 199 -0.16 -19.08 21.67
CA ALA A 199 -1.40 -18.43 22.08
C ALA A 199 -2.45 -18.41 20.95
N ARG A 200 -2.05 -18.06 19.72
CA ARG A 200 -2.95 -18.10 18.55
C ARG A 200 -3.43 -19.51 18.23
N ASN A 201 -2.57 -20.51 18.36
CA ASN A 201 -2.94 -21.91 18.12
C ASN A 201 -3.92 -22.42 19.18
N GLN A 202 -3.71 -22.06 20.44
CA GLN A 202 -4.63 -22.39 21.52
C GLN A 202 -6.01 -21.75 21.32
N GLN A 203 -6.06 -20.46 20.94
CA GLN A 203 -7.32 -19.80 20.61
C GLN A 203 -8.06 -20.47 19.44
N LYS A 204 -7.33 -20.96 18.43
CA LYS A 204 -7.93 -21.73 17.33
C LYS A 204 -8.49 -23.07 17.81
N LEU A 205 -7.79 -23.75 18.71
CA LEU A 205 -8.23 -25.02 19.29
C LEU A 205 -9.51 -24.83 20.10
N GLU A 206 -9.56 -23.84 20.99
CA GLU A 206 -10.76 -23.53 21.79
C GLU A 206 -11.98 -23.23 20.90
N LYS A 207 -11.77 -22.47 19.81
CA LYS A 207 -12.84 -22.22 18.82
C LYS A 207 -13.32 -23.49 18.13
N TYR A 208 -12.42 -24.43 17.85
CA TYR A 208 -12.78 -25.72 17.27
C TYR A 208 -13.55 -26.58 18.27
N GLU A 209 -13.06 -26.68 19.51
CA GLU A 209 -13.71 -27.44 20.59
C GLU A 209 -15.12 -26.94 20.87
N ASN A 210 -15.33 -25.63 20.89
CA ASN A 210 -16.67 -25.04 21.03
C ASN A 210 -17.60 -25.43 19.87
N LYS A 211 -17.10 -25.41 18.63
CA LYS A 211 -17.89 -25.85 17.47
C LYS A 211 -18.25 -27.33 17.53
N VAL A 212 -17.34 -28.17 18.01
CA VAL A 212 -17.60 -29.60 18.22
C VAL A 212 -18.71 -29.77 19.25
N ARG A 213 -18.64 -29.07 20.39
CA ARG A 213 -19.67 -29.10 21.42
C ARG A 213 -21.04 -28.66 20.89
N GLU A 214 -21.11 -27.55 20.16
CA GLU A 214 -22.34 -27.07 19.51
C GLU A 214 -22.91 -28.07 18.48
N TYR A 215 -22.05 -28.85 17.82
CA TYR A 215 -22.49 -29.90 16.91
C TYR A 215 -23.08 -31.09 17.69
N GLU A 216 -22.39 -31.55 18.73
CA GLU A 216 -22.83 -32.65 19.58
C GLU A 216 -24.16 -32.34 20.28
N GLU A 217 -24.33 -31.12 20.82
CA GLU A 217 -25.58 -30.66 21.43
C GLU A 217 -26.74 -30.67 20.42
N ARG A 218 -26.51 -30.21 19.19
CA ARG A 218 -27.51 -30.27 18.10
C ARG A 218 -27.87 -31.70 17.73
N GLN A 219 -26.90 -32.62 17.66
CA GLN A 219 -27.16 -34.02 17.38
C GLN A 219 -28.01 -34.67 18.49
N ALA A 220 -27.67 -34.40 19.75
CA ALA A 220 -28.44 -34.90 20.89
C ALA A 220 -29.88 -34.36 20.91
N GLU A 221 -30.08 -33.07 20.58
CA GLU A 221 -31.41 -32.48 20.47
C GLU A 221 -32.24 -33.13 19.35
N LEU A 222 -31.63 -33.34 18.18
CA LEU A 222 -32.27 -34.02 17.04
C LEU A 222 -32.71 -35.45 17.41
N GLN A 223 -31.83 -36.21 18.08
CA GLN A 223 -32.16 -37.55 18.55
C GLN A 223 -33.33 -37.56 19.54
N ARG A 224 -33.35 -36.63 20.51
CA ARG A 224 -34.47 -36.48 21.46
C ARG A 224 -35.79 -36.18 20.75
N LYS A 225 -35.77 -35.27 19.76
CA LYS A 225 -36.97 -34.94 18.95
C LYS A 225 -37.46 -36.13 18.13
N GLN A 226 -36.56 -36.93 17.57
CA GLN A 226 -36.92 -38.15 16.82
C GLN A 226 -37.55 -39.21 17.71
N GLN A 227 -36.99 -39.43 18.91
CA GLN A 227 -37.55 -40.38 19.87
C GLN A 227 -38.95 -39.96 20.35
N ALA A 228 -39.15 -38.67 20.64
CA ALA A 228 -40.45 -38.14 21.04
C ALA A 228 -41.53 -38.26 19.95
N ALA A 229 -41.14 -38.24 18.66
CA ALA A 229 -42.09 -38.41 17.56
C ALA A 229 -42.50 -39.88 17.30
N GLN A 230 -41.82 -40.85 17.92
CA GLN A 230 -42.09 -42.28 17.78
C GLN A 230 -42.92 -42.87 18.93
N GLN A 231 -43.21 -42.08 19.96
CA GLN A 231 -44.04 -42.43 21.12
C GLN A 231 -45.43 -41.81 20.98
#